data_AF-A0A3B9WTQ7-F1
#
_entry.id   AF-A0A3B9WTQ7-F1
#
_cell.length_a   1.000
_cell.length_b   1.000
_cell.length_c   1.000
_cell.angle_alpha   90.00
_cell.angle_beta   90.00
_cell.angle_gamma   90.00
#
_symmetry.space_group_name_H-M   'P 1'
#
loop_
_entity.id
_entity.type
_entity.pdbx_description
1 polymer ?
#
loop_
_entity_poly.entity_id
_entity_poly.type
_entity_poly.pdbx_seq_one_letter_code
_entity_poly.pdbx_strand_id
1 'polypeptide(L)'
;MLMAEQSAKTDLGRLCPDPFLIVDEDTGEKYYGGSQSWFGRNSMTFAGCGIIAAANTVRALLCRYPGAYREARGNLKTLGNVILTKAEYIKVIESMYRRMFVAELPLLNLIYDKGNYKYGSRLLGCVPPSLGMNSESLVRGLLRYAENRGVLLHDVYLSAAYVEYRKGLEFIREGLDKNGALILLTSFNRHPVTLYRGNAWDISGGGYESEIKTHFSTITDIIEENGEPLIKLSTWGRAATVPYRVLHAAWQKRLAYVSALIYFVPKRSRALYRADMRKTALFTPISTLQSVLGRRFRS
;
A
#
# COMPACT_ATOMS: atom_id res chain seq x y z
N MET A 1 -20.17 21.07 32.23
CA MET A 1 -20.09 20.74 30.78
C MET A 1 -18.67 20.81 30.21
N LEU A 2 -17.73 21.55 30.82
CA LEU A 2 -16.33 21.63 30.37
C LEU A 2 -15.42 20.44 30.75
N MET A 3 -15.82 19.58 31.70
CA MET A 3 -15.02 18.42 32.11
C MET A 3 -15.24 17.15 31.27
N ALA A 4 -16.37 17.06 30.55
CA ALA A 4 -16.62 15.93 29.63
C ALA A 4 -15.83 16.06 28.31
N GLU A 5 -15.55 17.30 27.85
CA GLU A 5 -14.73 17.54 26.65
C GLU A 5 -13.23 17.32 26.88
N GLN A 6 -12.74 17.53 28.11
CA GLN A 6 -11.35 17.23 28.46
C GLN A 6 -11.11 15.73 28.62
N SER A 7 -12.06 14.98 29.20
CA SER A 7 -11.98 13.52 29.33
C SER A 7 -12.05 12.79 27.98
N ALA A 8 -12.75 13.35 26.98
CA ALA A 8 -12.80 12.76 25.64
C ALA A 8 -11.49 12.97 24.85
N LYS A 9 -10.73 14.04 25.14
CA LYS A 9 -9.43 14.31 24.50
C LYS A 9 -8.30 13.43 25.02
N THR A 10 -8.38 12.92 26.25
CA THR A 10 -7.37 12.03 26.84
C THR A 10 -7.46 10.57 26.37
N ASP A 11 -8.61 10.10 25.89
CA ASP A 11 -8.77 8.74 25.33
C ASP A 11 -8.51 8.64 23.81
N LEU A 12 -8.45 9.78 23.11
CA LEU A 12 -8.29 9.81 21.65
C LEU A 12 -6.83 9.70 21.17
N GLY A 13 -5.86 9.82 22.08
CA GLY A 13 -4.42 9.90 21.77
C GLY A 13 -3.62 8.60 21.84
N ARG A 14 -4.26 7.43 22.01
CA ARG A 14 -3.53 6.17 22.31
C ARG A 14 -4.00 4.92 21.56
N LEU A 15 -4.76 5.04 20.47
CA LEU A 15 -5.30 3.84 19.80
C LEU A 15 -4.27 3.01 19.01
N CYS A 16 -3.10 3.56 18.66
CA CYS A 16 -1.96 2.76 18.18
C CYS A 16 -0.66 3.59 18.19
N PRO A 17 0.35 3.25 19.01
CA PRO A 17 1.59 4.03 19.07
C PRO A 17 2.44 3.94 17.80
N ASP A 18 2.32 2.87 17.02
CA ASP A 18 2.85 2.77 15.65
C ASP A 18 1.89 1.91 14.80
N PRO A 19 1.14 2.50 13.84
CA PRO A 19 0.22 1.76 13.00
C PRO A 19 0.92 0.79 12.04
N PHE A 20 2.25 0.77 11.95
CA PHE A 20 2.96 -0.15 11.09
C PHE A 20 3.63 -1.30 11.85
N LEU A 21 3.61 -1.31 13.18
CA LEU A 21 4.13 -2.45 13.93
C LEU A 21 3.23 -3.69 13.75
N ILE A 22 3.83 -4.77 13.25
CA ILE A 22 3.25 -6.12 13.23
C ILE A 22 4.20 -7.06 13.96
N VAL A 23 3.67 -7.88 14.85
CA VAL A 23 4.46 -8.82 15.66
C VAL A 23 4.18 -10.25 15.22
N ASP A 24 5.22 -11.01 14.93
CA ASP A 24 5.13 -12.46 14.80
C ASP A 24 4.95 -13.08 16.18
N GLU A 25 3.78 -13.66 16.44
CA GLU A 25 3.44 -14.25 17.73
C GLU A 25 4.27 -15.50 18.07
N ASP A 26 4.82 -16.20 17.06
CA ASP A 26 5.55 -17.45 17.24
C ASP A 26 7.04 -17.19 17.52
N THR A 27 7.62 -16.19 16.86
CA THR A 27 9.06 -15.88 16.92
C THR A 27 9.40 -14.61 17.70
N GLY A 28 8.42 -13.74 17.95
CA GLY A 28 8.62 -12.41 18.52
C GLY A 28 9.24 -11.40 17.55
N GLU A 29 9.44 -11.77 16.28
CA GLU A 29 9.97 -10.87 15.24
C GLU A 29 9.01 -9.68 15.03
N LYS A 30 9.58 -8.50 14.82
CA LYS A 30 8.83 -7.26 14.60
C LYS A 30 9.03 -6.76 13.18
N TYR A 31 7.94 -6.53 12.48
CA TYR A 31 7.91 -6.03 11.11
C TYR A 31 7.39 -4.60 11.04
N TYR A 32 7.72 -3.93 9.94
CA TYR A 32 7.21 -2.59 9.60
C TYR A 32 6.28 -2.68 8.40
N GLY A 33 4.99 -2.79 8.71
CA GLY A 33 3.91 -3.11 7.78
C GLY A 33 3.98 -4.54 7.28
N GLY A 34 3.11 -4.87 6.34
CA GLY A 34 3.00 -6.22 5.80
C GLY A 34 4.10 -6.62 4.82
N SER A 35 4.22 -7.93 4.59
CA SER A 35 4.97 -8.49 3.46
C SER A 35 4.07 -9.32 2.55
N GLN A 36 4.21 -9.14 1.24
CA GLN A 36 3.53 -10.00 0.26
C GLN A 36 4.03 -11.46 0.31
N SER A 37 5.21 -11.72 0.86
CA SER A 37 5.71 -13.09 1.05
C SER A 37 4.90 -13.89 2.07
N TRP A 38 4.02 -13.25 2.83
CA TRP A 38 3.16 -13.91 3.81
C TRP A 38 1.90 -14.54 3.19
N PHE A 39 1.65 -14.33 1.89
CA PHE A 39 0.62 -15.08 1.20
C PHE A 39 1.06 -16.53 1.00
N GLY A 40 0.15 -17.48 1.25
CA GLY A 40 0.43 -18.91 1.07
C GLY A 40 0.49 -19.38 -0.39
N ARG A 41 0.26 -18.50 -1.37
CA ARG A 41 0.25 -18.83 -2.82
C ARG A 41 1.22 -17.94 -3.60
N ASN A 42 1.94 -18.53 -4.56
CA ASN A 42 2.92 -17.82 -5.38
C ASN A 42 2.29 -16.70 -6.20
N SER A 43 1.10 -16.95 -6.78
CA SER A 43 0.32 -15.94 -7.51
C SER A 43 -0.02 -14.72 -6.65
N MET A 44 -0.44 -14.96 -5.41
CA MET A 44 -0.75 -13.91 -4.43
C MET A 44 0.50 -13.16 -3.98
N THR A 45 1.60 -13.86 -3.73
CA THR A 45 2.89 -13.24 -3.41
C THR A 45 3.38 -12.33 -4.52
N PHE A 46 3.14 -12.67 -5.79
CA PHE A 46 3.52 -11.86 -6.93
C PHE A 46 2.66 -10.59 -7.09
N ALA A 47 1.34 -10.70 -6.85
CA ALA A 47 0.39 -9.61 -7.06
C ALA A 47 0.06 -8.81 -5.79
N GLY A 48 0.54 -9.26 -4.63
CA GLY A 48 0.04 -8.86 -3.32
C GLY A 48 0.49 -7.49 -2.83
N CYS A 49 1.50 -6.86 -3.45
CA CYS A 49 2.05 -5.58 -2.95
C CYS A 49 0.98 -4.48 -2.83
N GLY A 50 0.03 -4.42 -3.76
CA GLY A 50 -1.10 -3.47 -3.69
C GLY A 50 -2.01 -3.73 -2.49
N ILE A 51 -2.27 -4.99 -2.18
CA ILE A 51 -3.08 -5.39 -1.01
C ILE A 51 -2.37 -5.03 0.29
N ILE A 52 -1.06 -5.27 0.37
CA ILE A 52 -0.24 -4.89 1.53
C ILE A 52 -0.27 -3.38 1.74
N ALA A 53 -0.03 -2.59 0.69
CA ALA A 53 -0.04 -1.13 0.79
C ALA A 53 -1.43 -0.60 1.19
N ALA A 54 -2.50 -1.20 0.66
CA ALA A 54 -3.87 -0.88 1.07
C ALA A 54 -4.12 -1.20 2.54
N ALA A 55 -3.71 -2.37 3.03
CA ALA A 55 -3.89 -2.77 4.42
C ALA A 55 -3.11 -1.86 5.39
N ASN A 56 -1.84 -1.57 5.10
CA ASN A 56 -1.03 -0.61 5.86
C ASN A 56 -1.70 0.78 5.94
N THR A 57 -2.16 1.30 4.80
CA THR A 57 -2.76 2.64 4.70
C THR A 57 -4.10 2.71 5.46
N VAL A 58 -4.92 1.66 5.38
CA VAL A 58 -6.17 1.61 6.13
C VAL A 58 -5.94 1.48 7.62
N ARG A 59 -4.93 0.71 8.04
CA ARG A 59 -4.55 0.62 9.45
C ARG A 59 -4.20 2.01 10.01
N ALA A 60 -3.32 2.75 9.34
CA ALA A 60 -3.00 4.13 9.74
C ALA A 60 -4.26 5.02 9.86
N LEU A 61 -5.16 4.93 8.87
CA LEU A 61 -6.44 5.65 8.90
C LEU A 61 -7.33 5.25 10.10
N LEU A 62 -7.49 3.95 10.39
CA LEU A 62 -8.34 3.51 11.48
C LEU A 62 -7.77 3.89 12.85
N CYS A 63 -6.45 3.87 12.99
CA CYS A 63 -5.77 4.35 14.20
C CYS A 63 -5.96 5.87 14.39
N ARG A 64 -6.00 6.64 13.29
CA ARG A 64 -6.20 8.09 13.33
C ARG A 64 -7.66 8.51 13.50
N TYR A 65 -8.62 7.73 13.01
CA TYR A 65 -10.04 8.08 13.01
C TYR A 65 -10.89 7.09 13.81
N PRO A 66 -11.09 7.31 15.12
CA PRO A 66 -11.84 6.40 15.98
C PRO A 66 -13.31 6.22 15.56
N GLY A 67 -13.90 7.20 14.88
CA GLY A 67 -15.23 7.07 14.27
C GLY A 67 -15.26 5.97 13.19
N ALA A 68 -14.29 5.98 12.27
CA ALA A 68 -14.17 4.96 11.23
C ALA A 68 -13.87 3.58 11.84
N TYR A 69 -13.03 3.52 12.88
CA TYR A 69 -12.77 2.28 13.62
C TYR A 69 -14.04 1.69 14.27
N ARG A 70 -14.88 2.52 14.88
CA ARG A 70 -16.15 2.06 15.49
C ARG A 70 -17.12 1.50 14.45
N GLU A 71 -17.13 2.08 13.25
CA GLU A 71 -17.99 1.63 12.15
C GLU A 71 -17.45 0.37 11.44
N ALA A 72 -16.14 0.13 11.50
CA ALA A 72 -15.49 -1.01 10.86
C ALA A 72 -16.01 -2.36 11.38
N ARG A 73 -16.16 -3.33 10.46
CA ARG A 73 -16.67 -4.68 10.74
C ARG A 73 -15.78 -5.77 10.15
N GLY A 74 -15.88 -6.97 10.73
CA GLY A 74 -15.13 -8.15 10.30
C GLY A 74 -13.62 -7.89 10.28
N ASN A 75 -12.91 -8.49 9.32
CA ASN A 75 -11.44 -8.41 9.23
C ASN A 75 -10.90 -6.97 9.08
N LEU A 76 -11.71 -6.00 8.63
CA LEU A 76 -11.25 -4.60 8.56
C LEU A 76 -11.06 -4.01 9.96
N LYS A 77 -11.91 -4.38 10.92
CA LYS A 77 -11.81 -3.88 12.30
C LYS A 77 -10.51 -4.31 12.97
N THR A 78 -10.02 -5.52 12.64
CA THR A 78 -8.74 -6.05 13.14
C THR A 78 -7.57 -5.12 12.83
N LEU A 79 -7.58 -4.40 11.71
CA LEU A 79 -6.53 -3.44 11.38
C LEU A 79 -6.45 -2.26 12.36
N GLY A 80 -7.49 -1.96 13.13
CA GLY A 80 -7.44 -0.91 14.15
C GLY A 80 -6.96 -1.38 15.52
N ASN A 81 -6.58 -2.65 15.69
CA ASN A 81 -6.07 -3.15 16.97
C ASN A 81 -4.75 -2.46 17.35
N VAL A 82 -4.57 -2.14 18.64
CA VAL A 82 -3.35 -1.50 19.14
C VAL A 82 -2.11 -2.32 18.78
N ILE A 83 -2.17 -3.62 19.08
CA ILE A 83 -1.18 -4.63 18.69
C ILE A 83 -1.84 -5.52 17.65
N LEU A 84 -1.12 -5.78 16.56
CA LEU A 84 -1.60 -6.61 15.46
C LEU A 84 -0.60 -7.75 15.25
N THR A 85 -1.08 -8.99 15.39
CA THR A 85 -0.21 -10.15 15.14
C THR A 85 -0.08 -10.42 13.65
N LYS A 86 0.96 -11.16 13.26
CA LYS A 86 1.18 -11.57 11.88
C LYS A 86 0.04 -12.46 11.40
N ALA A 87 -0.44 -13.42 12.19
CA ALA A 87 -1.57 -14.26 11.75
C ALA A 87 -2.87 -13.47 11.60
N GLU A 88 -3.13 -12.50 12.49
CA GLU A 88 -4.26 -11.58 12.33
C GLU A 88 -4.13 -10.77 11.04
N TYR A 89 -2.96 -10.20 10.77
CA TYR A 89 -2.69 -9.44 9.55
C TYR A 89 -2.90 -10.29 8.29
N ILE A 90 -2.39 -11.54 8.28
CA ILE A 90 -2.57 -12.49 7.17
C ILE A 90 -4.06 -12.71 6.86
N LYS A 91 -4.89 -12.93 7.89
CA LYS A 91 -6.35 -13.08 7.72
C LYS A 91 -6.99 -11.84 7.06
N VAL A 92 -6.49 -10.64 7.35
CA VAL A 92 -6.98 -9.41 6.71
C VAL A 92 -6.56 -9.35 5.25
N ILE A 93 -5.27 -9.50 4.96
CA ILE A 93 -4.75 -9.34 3.59
C ILE A 93 -5.29 -10.42 2.65
N GLU A 94 -5.52 -11.64 3.12
CA GLU A 94 -6.20 -12.66 2.30
C GLU A 94 -7.65 -12.28 1.99
N SER A 95 -8.36 -11.74 2.99
CA SER A 95 -9.73 -11.26 2.81
C SER A 95 -9.80 -10.11 1.82
N MET A 96 -8.84 -9.17 1.90
CA MET A 96 -8.69 -8.07 0.96
C MET A 96 -8.38 -8.57 -0.44
N TYR A 97 -7.39 -9.45 -0.59
CA TYR A 97 -6.98 -10.01 -1.88
C TYR A 97 -8.17 -10.65 -2.61
N ARG A 98 -8.97 -11.49 -1.92
CA ARG A 98 -10.14 -12.17 -2.51
C ARG A 98 -11.26 -11.21 -2.95
N ARG A 99 -11.33 -9.99 -2.40
CA ARG A 99 -12.47 -9.07 -2.56
C ARG A 99 -12.12 -7.79 -3.34
N MET A 100 -10.84 -7.41 -3.39
CA MET A 100 -10.35 -6.23 -4.13
C MET A 100 -10.16 -6.49 -5.63
N PHE A 101 -10.44 -7.72 -6.09
CA PHE A 101 -10.37 -8.15 -7.49
C PHE A 101 -8.96 -7.99 -8.08
N VAL A 102 -8.08 -8.92 -7.69
CA VAL A 102 -6.75 -9.06 -8.31
C VAL A 102 -6.90 -9.86 -9.60
N ALA A 103 -6.32 -9.37 -10.70
CA ALA A 103 -6.40 -10.03 -12.00
C ALA A 103 -5.52 -11.29 -12.03
N GLU A 104 -6.12 -12.38 -11.57
CA GLU A 104 -5.58 -13.73 -11.63
C GLU A 104 -5.84 -14.37 -13.00
N LEU A 105 -4.85 -15.09 -13.55
CA LEU A 105 -4.98 -15.84 -14.79
C LEU A 105 -5.20 -17.32 -14.42
N PRO A 106 -6.44 -17.86 -14.50
CA PRO A 106 -6.80 -19.14 -13.87
C PRO A 106 -5.93 -20.33 -14.29
N LEU A 107 -5.59 -20.42 -15.58
CA LEU A 107 -4.74 -21.49 -16.11
C LEU A 107 -3.28 -21.36 -15.64
N LEU A 108 -2.76 -20.14 -15.54
CA LEU A 108 -1.39 -19.91 -15.07
C LEU A 108 -1.28 -20.14 -13.56
N ASN A 109 -2.28 -19.72 -12.79
CA ASN A 109 -2.32 -19.98 -11.35
C ASN A 109 -2.30 -21.46 -11.03
N LEU A 110 -3.01 -22.27 -11.81
CA LEU A 110 -2.95 -23.73 -11.67
C LEU A 110 -1.52 -24.25 -11.81
N ILE A 111 -0.76 -23.74 -12.78
CA ILE A 111 0.62 -24.16 -13.03
C ILE A 111 1.56 -23.64 -11.93
N TYR A 112 1.50 -22.35 -11.59
CA TYR A 112 2.39 -21.73 -10.60
C TYR A 112 2.12 -22.19 -9.16
N ASP A 113 0.86 -22.42 -8.80
CA ASP A 113 0.48 -22.79 -7.44
C ASP A 113 0.39 -24.31 -7.23
N LYS A 114 -0.10 -25.12 -8.21
CA LYS A 114 -0.12 -26.59 -8.06
C LYS A 114 1.17 -27.26 -8.56
N GLY A 115 1.80 -26.72 -9.58
CA GLY A 115 3.04 -27.27 -10.12
C GLY A 115 4.31 -26.80 -9.40
N ASN A 116 4.18 -25.90 -8.41
CA ASN A 116 5.28 -25.30 -7.67
C ASN A 116 6.38 -24.66 -8.56
N TYR A 117 6.00 -24.22 -9.76
CA TYR A 117 6.91 -23.58 -10.70
C TYR A 117 7.24 -22.17 -10.24
N LYS A 118 8.52 -21.79 -10.31
CA LYS A 118 8.95 -20.40 -10.08
C LYS A 118 8.76 -19.56 -11.35
N TYR A 119 8.42 -18.28 -11.16
CA TYR A 119 8.46 -17.28 -12.23
C TYR A 119 9.87 -17.22 -12.83
N GLY A 120 9.98 -17.20 -14.16
CA GLY A 120 11.26 -17.29 -14.88
C GLY A 120 11.78 -18.72 -15.08
N SER A 121 10.98 -19.76 -14.80
CA SER A 121 11.35 -21.14 -15.16
C SER A 121 11.45 -21.32 -16.67
N ARG A 122 12.35 -22.20 -17.11
CA ARG A 122 12.63 -22.50 -18.53
C ARG A 122 11.38 -22.90 -19.34
N LEU A 123 10.34 -23.39 -18.66
CA LEU A 123 9.09 -23.89 -19.25
C LEU A 123 8.03 -22.80 -19.47
N LEU A 124 8.04 -21.71 -18.67
CA LEU A 124 7.01 -20.66 -18.71
C LEU A 124 7.54 -19.29 -19.17
N GLY A 125 8.85 -19.16 -19.42
CA GLY A 125 9.46 -17.94 -19.91
C GLY A 125 9.18 -16.72 -19.01
N CYS A 126 9.03 -15.53 -19.62
CA CYS A 126 8.73 -14.26 -18.95
C CYS A 126 7.23 -14.04 -18.65
N VAL A 127 6.39 -15.09 -18.70
CA VAL A 127 4.95 -14.96 -18.46
C VAL A 127 4.69 -14.85 -16.95
N PRO A 128 4.09 -13.77 -16.44
CA PRO A 128 3.88 -13.61 -15.01
C PRO A 128 2.71 -14.47 -14.49
N PRO A 129 2.76 -14.94 -13.23
CA PRO A 129 1.68 -15.73 -12.63
C PRO A 129 0.39 -14.92 -12.46
N SER A 130 0.48 -13.60 -12.34
CA SER A 130 -0.67 -12.68 -12.28
C SER A 130 -0.32 -11.34 -12.93
N LEU A 131 -1.34 -10.64 -13.43
CA LEU A 131 -1.20 -9.27 -13.95
C LEU A 131 -1.15 -8.21 -12.85
N GLY A 132 -1.33 -8.61 -11.58
CA GLY A 132 -1.26 -7.70 -10.44
C GLY A 132 -2.47 -6.79 -10.32
N MET A 133 -2.24 -5.60 -9.75
CA MET A 133 -3.21 -4.52 -9.66
C MET A 133 -2.64 -3.25 -10.30
N ASN A 134 -3.49 -2.45 -10.94
CA ASN A 134 -3.18 -1.05 -11.23
C ASN A 134 -3.77 -0.16 -10.12
N SER A 135 -3.43 1.13 -10.13
CA SER A 135 -3.90 2.09 -9.11
C SER A 135 -5.43 2.17 -9.02
N GLU A 136 -6.12 2.15 -10.15
CA GLU A 136 -7.59 2.22 -10.20
C GLU A 136 -8.27 0.99 -9.61
N SER A 137 -7.79 -0.20 -9.98
CA SER A 137 -8.30 -1.47 -9.45
C SER A 137 -8.06 -1.56 -7.95
N LEU A 138 -6.93 -1.03 -7.48
CA LEU A 138 -6.64 -0.89 -6.06
C LEU A 138 -7.63 0.05 -5.37
N VAL A 139 -7.83 1.25 -5.90
CA VAL A 139 -8.76 2.23 -5.32
C VAL A 139 -10.17 1.66 -5.29
N ARG A 140 -10.70 1.23 -6.44
CA ARG A 140 -12.06 0.69 -6.56
C ARG A 140 -12.26 -0.55 -5.69
N GLY A 141 -11.27 -1.44 -5.68
CA GLY A 141 -11.26 -2.63 -4.84
C GLY A 141 -11.34 -2.26 -3.37
N LEU A 142 -10.54 -1.30 -2.92
CA LEU A 142 -10.48 -0.88 -1.52
C LEU A 142 -11.74 -0.15 -1.08
N LEU A 143 -12.24 0.78 -1.90
CA LEU A 143 -13.50 1.50 -1.67
C LEU A 143 -14.65 0.51 -1.43
N ARG A 144 -14.80 -0.48 -2.33
CA ARG A 144 -15.80 -1.55 -2.21
C ARG A 144 -15.56 -2.45 -1.00
N TYR A 145 -14.30 -2.79 -0.71
CA TYR A 145 -13.96 -3.63 0.44
C TYR A 145 -14.35 -2.99 1.77
N ALA A 146 -14.04 -1.69 1.91
CA ALA A 146 -14.31 -0.88 3.08
C ALA A 146 -15.81 -0.63 3.27
N GLU A 147 -16.54 -0.27 2.21
CA GLU A 147 -17.99 -0.06 2.27
C GLU A 147 -18.71 -1.31 2.77
N ASN A 148 -18.37 -2.49 2.23
CA ASN A 148 -18.94 -3.77 2.65
C ASN A 148 -18.62 -4.13 4.11
N ARG A 149 -17.72 -3.37 4.77
CA ARG A 149 -17.33 -3.50 6.17
C ARG A 149 -17.65 -2.26 6.99
N GLY A 150 -18.56 -1.42 6.50
CA GLY A 150 -19.15 -0.32 7.25
C GLY A 150 -18.39 1.00 7.16
N VAL A 151 -17.24 1.06 6.48
CA VAL A 151 -16.43 2.28 6.39
C VAL A 151 -16.51 2.86 4.99
N LEU A 152 -17.02 4.09 4.87
CA LEU A 152 -16.98 4.84 3.62
C LEU A 152 -15.65 5.59 3.52
N LEU A 153 -14.93 5.36 2.42
CA LEU A 153 -13.65 6.01 2.15
C LEU A 153 -13.80 6.97 0.96
N HIS A 154 -12.96 8.00 0.95
CA HIS A 154 -12.63 8.83 -0.21
C HIS A 154 -11.24 8.49 -0.68
N ASP A 155 -11.00 8.35 -1.98
CA ASP A 155 -9.65 8.42 -2.54
C ASP A 155 -9.25 9.87 -2.83
N VAL A 156 -8.03 10.22 -2.45
CA VAL A 156 -7.34 11.38 -3.00
C VAL A 156 -6.16 10.86 -3.82
N TYR A 157 -6.13 11.24 -5.09
CA TYR A 157 -5.26 10.63 -6.09
C TYR A 157 -4.42 11.69 -6.79
N LEU A 158 -3.12 11.43 -6.91
CA LEU A 158 -2.20 12.22 -7.71
C LEU A 158 -1.41 11.29 -8.64
N SER A 159 -1.51 11.54 -9.94
CA SER A 159 -0.53 10.98 -10.88
C SER A 159 0.83 11.57 -10.54
N ALA A 160 1.80 10.73 -10.22
CA ALA A 160 3.14 11.18 -9.90
C ALA A 160 3.95 11.47 -11.17
N ALA A 161 3.56 10.90 -12.31
CA ALA A 161 4.22 11.13 -13.59
C ALA A 161 4.28 12.62 -13.93
N TYR A 162 5.49 13.15 -14.14
CA TYR A 162 5.75 14.55 -14.47
C TYR A 162 5.15 15.56 -13.49
N VAL A 163 4.90 15.16 -12.25
CA VAL A 163 4.44 16.08 -11.22
C VAL A 163 5.54 17.08 -10.91
N GLU A 164 5.17 18.34 -10.66
CA GLU A 164 6.10 19.34 -10.13
C GLU A 164 6.64 18.89 -8.76
N TYR A 165 7.93 19.16 -8.51
CA TYR A 165 8.63 18.75 -7.29
C TYR A 165 7.86 19.16 -6.02
N ARG A 166 7.49 20.43 -5.92
CA ARG A 166 6.78 20.99 -4.76
C ARG A 166 5.40 20.36 -4.59
N LYS A 167 4.64 20.26 -5.66
CA LYS A 167 3.29 19.67 -5.65
C LYS A 167 3.29 18.20 -5.19
N GLY A 168 4.25 17.40 -5.63
CA GLY A 168 4.39 16.02 -5.18
C GLY A 168 4.69 15.93 -3.68
N LEU A 169 5.56 16.81 -3.16
CA LEU A 169 5.95 16.81 -1.74
C LEU A 169 4.81 17.30 -0.85
N GLU A 170 4.11 18.36 -1.26
CA GLU A 170 2.92 18.87 -0.58
C GLU A 170 1.82 17.81 -0.50
N PHE A 171 1.62 17.04 -1.57
CA PHE A 171 0.66 15.93 -1.56
C PHE A 171 1.06 14.82 -0.57
N ILE A 172 2.35 14.48 -0.48
CA ILE A 172 2.84 13.50 0.50
C ILE A 172 2.57 14.01 1.91
N ARG A 173 2.93 15.27 2.21
CA ARG A 173 2.69 15.91 3.51
C ARG A 173 1.20 15.91 3.87
N GLU A 174 0.34 16.29 2.93
CA GLU A 174 -1.11 16.27 3.12
C GLU A 174 -1.64 14.85 3.40
N GLY A 175 -1.17 13.84 2.67
CA GLY A 175 -1.57 12.45 2.89
C GLY A 175 -1.12 11.93 4.27
N LEU A 176 0.11 12.26 4.69
CA LEU A 176 0.61 11.93 6.02
C LEU A 176 -0.13 12.67 7.14
N ASP A 177 -0.62 13.88 6.90
CA ASP A 177 -1.43 14.66 7.85
C ASP A 177 -2.88 14.15 7.93
N LYS A 178 -3.49 13.81 6.79
CA LYS A 178 -4.90 13.39 6.75
C LYS A 178 -5.09 11.90 7.01
N ASN A 179 -4.29 11.03 6.42
CA ASN A 179 -4.46 9.58 6.55
C ASN A 179 -3.49 8.96 7.58
N GLY A 180 -2.24 9.42 7.58
CA GLY A 180 -1.15 8.87 8.39
C GLY A 180 -0.24 7.94 7.59
N ALA A 181 -0.70 7.56 6.40
CA ALA A 181 0.09 6.91 5.36
C ALA A 181 -0.45 7.27 3.99
N LEU A 182 0.32 6.95 2.95
CA LEU A 182 -0.20 6.95 1.59
C LEU A 182 0.48 5.87 0.76
N ILE A 183 -0.23 5.39 -0.25
CA ILE A 183 0.24 4.39 -1.18
C ILE A 183 1.08 5.07 -2.25
N LEU A 184 2.29 4.55 -2.46
CA LEU A 184 3.16 4.87 -3.58
C LEU A 184 3.16 3.70 -4.56
N LEU A 185 2.66 3.93 -5.77
CA LEU A 185 2.86 3.04 -6.91
C LEU A 185 4.06 3.53 -7.71
N THR A 186 5.08 2.68 -7.83
CA THR A 186 6.22 2.92 -8.73
C THR A 186 5.98 2.28 -10.09
N SER A 187 6.29 3.02 -11.15
CA SER A 187 6.13 2.52 -12.53
C SER A 187 7.31 1.65 -12.98
N PHE A 188 7.65 1.63 -14.27
CA PHE A 188 8.72 0.76 -14.81
C PHE A 188 10.12 1.31 -14.61
N ASN A 189 10.24 2.54 -14.10
CA ASN A 189 11.52 3.08 -13.64
C ASN A 189 11.95 2.37 -12.36
N ARG A 190 13.26 2.14 -12.22
CA ARG A 190 13.83 1.65 -10.97
C ARG A 190 13.98 2.83 -10.03
N HIS A 191 13.54 2.64 -8.80
CA HIS A 191 13.72 3.60 -7.72
C HIS A 191 14.66 2.97 -6.70
N PRO A 192 15.88 3.50 -6.54
CA PRO A 192 16.79 3.01 -5.51
C PRO A 192 16.19 3.33 -4.15
N VAL A 193 16.31 2.37 -3.24
CA VAL A 193 15.86 2.49 -1.86
C VAL A 193 16.92 1.90 -0.95
N THR A 194 17.09 2.49 0.23
CA THR A 194 17.88 1.87 1.30
C THR A 194 16.94 1.03 2.15
N LEU A 195 17.13 -0.28 2.16
CA LEU A 195 16.35 -1.21 2.97
C LEU A 195 17.07 -1.51 4.28
N TYR A 196 16.37 -1.36 5.40
CA TYR A 196 16.96 -1.55 6.71
C TYR A 196 16.82 -2.99 7.21
N ARG A 197 17.85 -3.48 7.90
CA ARG A 197 17.87 -4.83 8.48
C ARG A 197 17.37 -4.88 9.92
N GLY A 198 17.10 -3.72 10.53
CA GLY A 198 16.66 -3.60 11.91
C GLY A 198 15.24 -4.13 12.15
N ASN A 199 14.88 -4.17 13.44
CA ASN A 199 13.54 -4.55 13.87
C ASN A 199 12.54 -3.44 13.54
N ALA A 200 11.45 -3.79 12.84
CA ALA A 200 10.38 -2.88 12.48
C ALA A 200 10.85 -1.52 11.92
N TRP A 201 10.57 -0.44 12.65
CA TRP A 201 10.74 0.96 12.20
C TRP A 201 12.19 1.47 12.28
N ASP A 202 13.10 0.65 12.80
CA ASP A 202 14.49 1.03 13.05
C ASP A 202 15.28 1.24 11.76
N ILE A 203 15.70 2.49 11.56
CA ILE A 203 16.56 2.92 10.45
C ILE A 203 18.01 3.16 10.90
N SER A 204 18.32 2.93 12.18
CA SER A 204 19.68 3.02 12.73
C SER A 204 20.48 1.75 12.51
N GLY A 205 19.81 0.61 12.34
CA GLY A 205 20.42 -0.63 11.89
C GLY A 205 20.97 -0.50 10.47
N GLY A 206 22.07 -1.19 10.15
CA GLY A 206 22.68 -1.13 8.82
C GLY A 206 21.68 -1.38 7.67
N GLY A 207 21.66 -0.46 6.72
CA GLY A 207 20.87 -0.56 5.49
C GLY A 207 21.65 -1.20 4.35
N TYR A 208 20.95 -1.73 3.35
CA TYR A 208 21.54 -2.13 2.08
C TYR A 208 20.73 -1.57 0.92
N GLU A 209 21.41 -1.29 -0.18
CA GLU A 209 20.75 -0.77 -1.38
C GLU A 209 19.89 -1.85 -2.05
N SER A 210 18.70 -1.45 -2.46
CA SER A 210 17.78 -2.24 -3.25
C SER A 210 17.07 -1.34 -4.26
N GLU A 211 16.21 -1.93 -5.07
CA GLU A 211 15.44 -1.20 -6.07
C GLU A 211 14.00 -1.67 -6.09
N ILE A 212 13.06 -0.73 -6.10
CA ILE A 212 11.65 -1.01 -6.35
C ILE A 212 11.30 -0.64 -7.79
N LYS A 213 10.51 -1.50 -8.43
CA LYS A 213 9.99 -1.30 -9.79
C LYS A 213 8.64 -2.01 -9.92
N THR A 214 7.65 -1.32 -10.50
CA THR A 214 6.30 -1.87 -10.71
C THR A 214 5.74 -2.43 -9.39
N HIS A 215 5.88 -1.63 -8.32
CA HIS A 215 5.67 -2.07 -6.96
C HIS A 215 4.86 -1.04 -6.18
N PHE A 216 3.92 -1.54 -5.37
CA PHE A 216 3.21 -0.73 -4.39
C PHE A 216 3.97 -0.77 -3.06
N SER A 217 4.20 0.41 -2.49
CA SER A 217 4.76 0.60 -1.16
C SER A 217 3.89 1.59 -0.39
N THR A 218 4.12 1.70 0.92
CA THR A 218 3.41 2.68 1.77
C THR A 218 4.40 3.74 2.21
N ILE A 219 4.17 5.01 1.89
CA ILE A 219 4.88 6.11 2.54
C ILE A 219 4.30 6.30 3.93
N THR A 220 5.17 6.31 4.92
CA THR A 220 4.79 6.33 6.34
C THR A 220 5.31 7.55 7.07
N ASP A 221 6.34 8.22 6.53
CA ASP A 221 6.90 9.44 7.13
C ASP A 221 7.74 10.25 6.12
N ILE A 222 8.06 11.50 6.50
CA ILE A 222 9.12 12.31 5.89
C ILE A 222 10.13 12.66 6.98
N ILE A 223 11.36 12.26 6.78
CA ILE A 223 12.48 12.61 7.65
C ILE A 223 13.23 13.76 6.99
N GLU A 224 13.41 14.87 7.69
CA GLU A 224 14.23 15.98 7.19
C GLU A 224 15.70 15.69 7.55
N GLU A 225 16.54 15.42 6.55
CA GLU A 225 17.96 15.12 6.74
C GLU A 225 18.80 16.09 5.91
N ASN A 226 19.65 16.88 6.55
CA ASN A 226 20.50 17.88 5.90
C ASN A 226 19.72 18.87 5.00
N GLY A 227 18.47 19.20 5.38
CA GLY A 227 17.60 20.09 4.61
C GLY A 227 16.94 19.44 3.38
N GLU A 228 17.11 18.14 3.19
CA GLU A 228 16.49 17.38 2.11
C GLU A 228 15.47 16.37 2.66
N PRO A 229 14.26 16.29 2.08
CA PRO A 229 13.25 15.35 2.54
C PRO A 229 13.62 13.92 2.13
N LEU A 230 13.78 13.07 3.13
CA LEU A 230 13.95 11.62 3.01
C LEU A 230 12.60 10.93 3.24
N ILE A 231 12.11 10.25 2.22
CA ILE A 231 10.81 9.57 2.27
C ILE A 231 10.99 8.22 2.95
N LYS A 232 10.30 7.99 4.08
CA LYS A 232 10.25 6.70 4.76
C LYS A 232 9.11 5.86 4.22
N LEU A 233 9.40 4.60 3.91
CA LEU A 233 8.50 3.64 3.31
C LEU A 233 8.37 2.37 4.16
N SER A 234 7.21 1.73 4.12
CA SER A 234 7.02 0.31 4.44
C SER A 234 6.96 -0.49 3.14
N THR A 235 7.86 -1.48 3.01
CA THR A 235 7.89 -2.42 1.90
C THR A 235 8.51 -3.75 2.33
N TRP A 236 7.94 -4.88 1.86
CA TRP A 236 8.42 -6.24 2.16
C TRP A 236 8.59 -6.53 3.68
N GLY A 237 7.69 -5.97 4.51
CA GLY A 237 7.74 -6.11 5.96
C GLY A 237 8.82 -5.30 6.67
N ARG A 238 9.48 -4.36 5.96
CA ARG A 238 10.63 -3.59 6.47
C ARG A 238 10.47 -2.10 6.22
N ALA A 239 11.19 -1.31 7.02
CA ALA A 239 11.43 0.09 6.73
C ALA A 239 12.40 0.22 5.55
N ALA A 240 12.13 1.19 4.69
CA ALA A 240 13.03 1.64 3.65
C ALA A 240 13.02 3.16 3.56
N THR A 241 14.07 3.75 3.00
CA THR A 241 14.13 5.19 2.74
C THR A 241 14.55 5.48 1.31
N VAL A 242 14.10 6.63 0.80
CA VAL A 242 14.54 7.16 -0.50
C VAL A 242 14.55 8.69 -0.45
N PRO A 243 15.63 9.36 -0.87
CA PRO A 243 15.62 10.81 -0.99
C PRO A 243 14.53 11.25 -1.95
N TYR A 244 13.70 12.22 -1.56
CA TYR A 244 12.57 12.66 -2.37
C TYR A 244 13.02 13.16 -3.75
N ARG A 245 14.17 13.84 -3.83
CA ARG A 245 14.77 14.26 -5.11
C ARG A 245 14.99 13.09 -6.08
N VAL A 246 15.39 11.93 -5.58
CA VAL A 246 15.66 10.72 -6.39
C VAL A 246 14.34 10.10 -6.84
N LEU A 247 13.37 10.02 -5.93
CA LEU A 247 12.03 9.55 -6.23
C LEU A 247 11.35 10.43 -7.30
N HIS A 248 11.43 11.75 -7.14
CA HIS A 248 10.90 12.75 -8.07
C HIS A 248 11.59 12.69 -9.44
N ALA A 249 12.92 12.62 -9.48
CA ALA A 249 13.66 12.50 -10.74
C ALA A 249 13.24 11.23 -11.53
N ALA A 250 12.91 10.14 -10.84
CA ALA A 250 12.39 8.94 -11.49
C ALA A 250 10.96 9.13 -12.04
N TRP A 251 10.16 10.04 -11.49
CA TRP A 251 8.85 10.40 -12.01
C TRP A 251 8.89 11.29 -13.27
N GLN A 252 10.02 11.92 -13.56
CA GLN A 252 10.22 12.74 -14.76
C GLN A 252 10.63 11.92 -16.00
N LYS A 253 10.84 10.60 -15.84
CA LYS A 253 11.28 9.72 -16.94
C LYS A 253 10.08 9.18 -17.72
N ARG A 254 10.26 8.93 -19.02
CA ARG A 254 9.22 8.45 -19.96
C ARG A 254 8.33 7.31 -19.44
N LEU A 255 8.91 6.38 -18.68
CA LEU A 255 8.22 5.21 -18.16
C LEU A 255 7.62 5.42 -16.77
N ALA A 256 7.31 6.67 -16.38
CA ALA A 256 6.70 7.00 -15.10
C ALA A 256 5.16 7.02 -15.13
N TYR A 257 4.52 6.87 -16.30
CA TYR A 257 3.11 7.20 -16.56
C TYR A 257 2.06 6.45 -15.70
N VAL A 258 2.42 5.33 -15.06
CA VAL A 258 1.54 4.65 -14.07
C VAL A 258 1.94 4.91 -12.61
N SER A 259 2.91 5.79 -12.36
CA SER A 259 3.31 6.14 -10.99
C SER A 259 2.22 6.98 -10.35
N ALA A 260 1.86 6.67 -9.11
CA ALA A 260 0.77 7.33 -8.42
C ALA A 260 1.04 7.46 -6.92
N LEU A 261 0.47 8.50 -6.34
CA LEU A 261 0.35 8.72 -4.91
C LEU A 261 -1.13 8.71 -4.55
N ILE A 262 -1.51 7.94 -3.54
CA ILE A 262 -2.91 7.72 -3.18
C ILE A 262 -3.06 7.67 -1.67
N TYR A 263 -3.93 8.49 -1.10
CA TYR A 263 -4.33 8.35 0.29
C TYR A 263 -5.84 8.34 0.42
N PHE A 264 -6.33 7.94 1.59
CA PHE A 264 -7.77 7.85 1.84
C PHE A 264 -8.19 8.70 3.04
N VAL A 265 -9.42 9.18 3.04
CA VAL A 265 -10.03 9.80 4.23
C VAL A 265 -11.43 9.25 4.46
N PRO A 266 -11.92 9.14 5.70
CA PRO A 266 -13.30 8.72 5.95
C PRO A 266 -14.30 9.70 5.32
N LYS A 267 -15.37 9.19 4.69
CA LYS A 267 -16.52 9.99 4.25
C LYS A 267 -17.74 9.72 5.12
N ARG A 268 -18.57 10.75 5.29
CA ARG A 268 -19.91 10.64 5.88
C ARG A 268 -21.04 10.55 4.84
N SER A 269 -20.75 10.79 3.56
CA SER A 269 -21.79 10.87 2.51
C SER A 269 -21.66 9.75 1.47
N ARG A 270 -22.74 8.95 1.33
CA ARG A 270 -22.87 7.92 0.28
C ARG A 270 -22.90 8.49 -1.14
N ALA A 271 -23.42 9.70 -1.33
CA ALA A 271 -23.45 10.33 -2.66
C ALA A 271 -22.04 10.60 -3.19
N LEU A 272 -21.18 11.12 -2.30
CA LEU A 272 -19.78 11.38 -2.61
C LEU A 272 -18.97 10.08 -2.82
N TYR A 273 -19.25 9.02 -2.07
CA TYR A 273 -18.68 7.69 -2.32
C TYR A 273 -19.07 7.16 -3.71
N ARG A 274 -20.33 7.30 -4.12
CA ARG A 274 -20.79 6.90 -5.46
C ARG A 274 -20.09 7.69 -6.57
N ALA A 275 -19.78 8.97 -6.33
CA ALA A 275 -19.00 9.77 -7.28
C ALA A 275 -17.57 9.21 -7.46
N ASP A 276 -16.89 8.86 -6.37
CA ASP A 276 -15.56 8.23 -6.40
C ASP A 276 -15.59 6.87 -7.13
N MET A 277 -16.63 6.06 -6.87
CA MET A 277 -16.82 4.78 -7.56
C MET A 277 -17.10 4.94 -9.06
N ARG A 278 -17.76 6.03 -9.49
CA ARG A 278 -17.97 6.33 -10.92
C ARG A 278 -16.68 6.81 -11.58
N LYS A 279 -15.91 7.68 -10.90
CA LYS A 279 -14.60 8.16 -11.37
C LYS A 279 -13.66 6.99 -11.69
N THR A 280 -13.61 5.99 -10.82
CA THR A 280 -12.74 4.80 -11.03
C THR A 280 -13.26 3.82 -12.08
N ALA A 281 -14.57 3.80 -12.36
CA ALA A 281 -15.14 2.92 -13.39
C ALA A 281 -14.84 3.41 -14.83
N LEU A 282 -14.59 4.71 -15.01
CA LEU A 282 -14.35 5.31 -16.32
C LEU A 282 -12.94 5.07 -16.89
N PHE A 283 -12.04 4.40 -16.15
CA PHE A 283 -10.62 4.33 -16.50
C PHE A 283 -10.04 2.94 -16.87
N THR A 284 -10.78 1.82 -16.79
CA THR A 284 -10.27 0.49 -17.21
C THR A 284 -10.56 0.14 -18.68
N PRO A 285 -9.66 -0.48 -19.50
CA PRO A 285 -8.47 -1.29 -19.16
C PRO A 285 -7.21 -1.02 -20.03
N ILE A 286 -6.90 0.22 -20.43
CA ILE A 286 -5.74 0.48 -21.31
C ILE A 286 -4.40 0.22 -20.55
N SER A 287 -4.34 0.46 -19.24
CA SER A 287 -3.12 0.34 -18.44
C SER A 287 -2.65 -1.11 -18.18
N THR A 288 -3.58 -2.08 -18.08
CA THR A 288 -3.25 -3.51 -17.86
C THR A 288 -2.69 -4.15 -19.14
N LEU A 289 -3.18 -3.75 -20.32
CA LEU A 289 -2.63 -4.16 -21.61
C LEU A 289 -1.26 -3.51 -21.87
N GLN A 290 -1.08 -2.25 -21.46
CA GLN A 290 0.19 -1.54 -21.59
C GLN A 290 1.30 -2.10 -20.67
N SER A 291 0.97 -2.64 -19.49
CA SER A 291 1.97 -3.28 -18.63
C SER A 291 2.50 -4.60 -19.21
N VAL A 292 1.69 -5.28 -20.00
CA VAL A 292 2.06 -6.48 -20.77
C VAL A 292 2.83 -6.10 -22.03
N LEU A 293 2.35 -5.10 -22.80
CA LEU A 293 2.98 -4.65 -24.05
C LEU A 293 4.33 -3.95 -23.80
N GLY A 294 4.45 -3.12 -22.75
CA GLY A 294 5.69 -2.46 -22.39
C GLY A 294 6.83 -3.41 -22.00
N ARG A 295 6.53 -4.68 -21.68
CA ARG A 295 7.53 -5.74 -21.47
C ARG A 295 7.99 -6.39 -22.78
N ARG A 296 7.14 -6.43 -23.82
CA ARG A 296 7.48 -6.99 -25.14
C ARG A 296 8.37 -6.10 -25.99
N PHE A 297 8.30 -4.78 -25.82
CA PHE A 297 9.19 -3.84 -26.54
C PHE A 297 10.62 -3.77 -25.97
N ARG A 298 11.06 -4.79 -25.23
CA ARG A 298 12.39 -4.86 -24.58
C ARG A 298 13.10 -6.22 -24.75
N SER A 299 12.56 -7.12 -25.58
CA SER A 299 13.31 -8.27 -26.10
C SER A 299 13.84 -7.95 -27.48
#